data_AF-A0A519H6W4-F1
#
_entry.id   AF-A0A519H6W4-F1
#
_cell.length_a   1.000
_cell.length_b   1.000
_cell.length_c   1.000
_cell.angle_alpha   90.00
_cell.angle_beta   90.00
_cell.angle_gamma   90.00
#
_symmetry.space_group_name_H-M   'P 1'
#
loop_
_entity.id
_entity.type
_entity.pdbx_description
1 polymer ?
#
loop_
_entity_poly.entity_id
_entity_poly.type
_entity_poly.pdbx_seq_one_letter_code
_entity_poly.pdbx_strand_id
1 'polypeptide(L)' 'PEGLDARLAFATGGKVTNLKGGLPIVVNGQVVGGIGVGSGTGDQDVEVGTAAIAALVAAVGAP' A
#
# COMPACT_ATOMS: atom_id res chain seq x y z
N PRO A 1 14.44 -12.16 -7.99
CA PRO A 1 14.59 -12.95 -9.23
C PRO A 1 13.98 -12.18 -10.41
N GLU A 2 14.60 -12.25 -11.58
CA GLU A 2 14.09 -11.57 -12.78
C GLU A 2 12.70 -12.09 -13.15
N GLY A 3 11.77 -11.18 -13.47
CA GLY A 3 10.40 -11.51 -13.90
C GLY A 3 9.46 -12.02 -12.80
N LEU A 4 9.85 -11.95 -11.52
CA LEU A 4 8.99 -12.34 -10.39
C LEU A 4 7.65 -11.59 -10.42
N ASP A 5 7.69 -10.28 -10.68
CA ASP A 5 6.51 -9.41 -10.64
C ASP A 5 5.44 -9.84 -11.65
N ALA A 6 5.85 -10.12 -12.88
CA ALA A 6 4.96 -10.63 -13.91
C ALA A 6 4.38 -11.99 -13.53
N ARG A 7 5.21 -12.91 -13.02
CA ARG A 7 4.76 -14.24 -12.59
C ARG A 7 3.76 -14.16 -11.44
N LEU A 8 3.96 -13.26 -10.48
CA LEU A 8 3.03 -13.01 -9.38
C LEU A 8 1.71 -12.41 -9.89
N ALA A 9 1.78 -11.43 -10.79
CA ALA A 9 0.58 -10.87 -11.40
C ALA A 9 -0.23 -11.96 -12.14
N PHE A 10 0.42 -12.82 -12.93
CA PHE A 10 -0.26 -13.94 -13.60
C PHE A 10 -0.83 -14.96 -12.61
N ALA A 11 -0.03 -15.42 -11.64
CA ALA A 11 -0.46 -16.43 -10.68
C ALA A 11 -1.63 -15.97 -9.80
N THR A 12 -1.76 -14.66 -9.58
CA THR A 12 -2.81 -14.09 -8.72
C THR A 12 -3.98 -13.49 -9.51
N GLY A 13 -3.98 -13.59 -10.85
CA GLY A 13 -5.00 -12.95 -11.69
C GLY A 13 -5.02 -11.43 -11.56
N GLY A 14 -3.85 -10.81 -11.43
CA GLY A 14 -3.69 -9.37 -11.29
C GLY A 14 -3.94 -8.81 -9.88
N LYS A 15 -4.21 -9.67 -8.88
CA LYS A 15 -4.48 -9.22 -7.50
C LYS A 15 -3.22 -8.76 -6.76
N VAL A 16 -2.05 -9.27 -7.14
CA VAL A 16 -0.76 -8.84 -6.61
C VAL A 16 0.02 -8.15 -7.73
N THR A 17 0.42 -6.91 -7.47
CA THR A 17 1.25 -6.12 -8.38
C THR A 17 2.48 -5.60 -7.62
N ASN A 18 3.51 -5.19 -8.35
CA ASN A 18 4.69 -4.52 -7.80
C ASN A 18 4.59 -2.98 -7.91
N LEU A 19 3.39 -2.46 -8.13
CA LEU A 19 3.17 -1.01 -8.22
C LEU A 19 3.42 -0.36 -6.87
N LYS A 20 4.05 0.81 -6.89
CA LYS A 20 4.12 1.69 -5.72
C LYS A 20 2.71 2.20 -5.37
N GLY A 21 2.52 2.69 -4.15
CA GLY A 21 1.23 3.21 -3.67
C GLY A 21 0.42 2.23 -2.81
N GLY A 22 0.80 0.94 -2.80
CA GLY A 22 0.33 -0.03 -1.81
C GLY A 22 1.10 0.08 -0.50
N LEU A 23 0.44 0.43 0.60
CA LEU A 23 1.07 0.63 1.92
C LEU A 23 0.34 -0.17 3.01
N PRO A 24 1.05 -0.80 3.97
CA PRO A 24 0.42 -1.44 5.12
C PRO A 24 -0.09 -0.39 6.11
N ILE A 25 -1.24 -0.65 6.72
CA ILE A 25 -1.76 0.15 7.83
C ILE A 25 -1.35 -0.53 9.12
N VAL A 26 -0.55 0.16 9.94
CA VAL A 26 -0.02 -0.35 11.21
C VAL A 26 -0.55 0.49 12.36
N VAL A 27 -1.21 -0.15 13.33
CA VAL A 27 -1.71 0.46 14.57
C VAL A 27 -1.23 -0.38 15.74
N ASN A 28 -0.64 0.24 16.77
CA ASN A 28 -0.09 -0.45 17.95
C ASN A 28 0.93 -1.55 17.60
N GLY A 29 1.72 -1.37 16.54
CA GLY A 29 2.67 -2.37 16.05
C GLY A 29 2.03 -3.56 15.33
N GLN A 30 0.71 -3.59 15.16
CA GLN A 30 0.00 -4.63 14.42
C GLN A 30 -0.45 -4.13 13.05
N VAL A 31 -0.27 -4.96 12.01
CA VAL A 31 -0.86 -4.72 10.69
C VAL A 31 -2.37 -4.98 10.77
N VAL A 32 -3.18 -3.95 10.53
CA VAL A 32 -4.65 -4.02 10.59
C VAL A 32 -5.31 -4.00 9.22
N GLY A 33 -4.53 -3.75 8.16
CA GLY A 33 -5.02 -3.70 6.79
C GLY A 33 -3.99 -3.11 5.83
N GLY A 34 -4.45 -2.66 4.67
CA GLY A 34 -3.63 -1.98 3.67
C GLY A 34 -4.44 -0.95 2.88
N ILE A 35 -3.74 0.04 2.34
CA ILE A 35 -4.28 1.04 1.43
C ILE A 35 -3.57 0.92 0.08
N GLY A 36 -4.29 1.17 -1.01
CA GLY A 36 -3.73 1.28 -2.36
C GLY A 36 -4.14 2.61 -2.98
N VAL A 37 -3.15 3.39 -3.41
CA VAL A 37 -3.35 4.62 -4.19
C VAL A 37 -2.76 4.42 -5.58
N GLY A 38 -3.42 4.96 -6.60
CA GLY A 38 -2.96 4.89 -7.97
C GLY A 38 -3.51 6.07 -8.79
N SER A 39 -2.92 6.26 -9.97
CA SER A 39 -3.17 7.29 -11.01
C SER A 39 -2.05 8.34 -11.11
N GLY A 40 -1.24 8.52 -10.07
CA GLY A 40 -0.07 9.40 -10.10
C GLY A 40 1.18 8.68 -10.61
N THR A 41 2.33 9.31 -10.40
CA THR A 41 3.61 8.57 -10.36
C THR A 41 3.63 7.72 -9.09
N GLY A 42 4.43 6.65 -9.10
CA GLY A 42 4.53 5.79 -7.93
C GLY A 42 5.00 6.50 -6.66
N ASP A 43 5.74 7.61 -6.77
CA ASP A 43 6.14 8.41 -5.61
C ASP A 43 5.00 9.32 -5.11
N GLN A 44 4.19 9.87 -6.02
CA GLN A 44 2.97 10.60 -5.67
C GLN A 44 1.94 9.70 -4.98
N ASP A 45 1.77 8.47 -5.47
CA ASP A 45 0.85 7.50 -4.87
C ASP A 45 1.29 7.14 -3.43
N VAL A 46 2.60 7.01 -3.20
CA VAL A 46 3.17 6.79 -1.85
C VAL A 46 2.96 8.01 -0.95
N GLU A 47 3.14 9.23 -1.46
CA GLU A 47 2.91 10.47 -0.70
C GLU A 47 1.45 10.56 -0.23
N VAL A 48 0.50 10.35 -1.14
CA VAL A 48 -0.93 10.38 -0.82
C VAL A 48 -1.31 9.26 0.15
N GLY A 49 -0.82 8.05 -0.05
CA GLY A 49 -1.08 6.91 0.83
C GLY A 49 -0.54 7.15 2.25
N THR A 50 0.64 7.75 2.37
CA THR A 50 1.23 8.12 3.66
C THR A 50 0.40 9.17 4.38
N ALA A 51 -0.05 10.20 3.66
CA ALA A 51 -0.94 11.23 4.22
C ALA A 51 -2.27 10.64 4.71
N ALA A 52 -2.85 9.70 3.97
CA ALA A 52 -4.07 9.00 4.37
C ALA A 52 -3.88 8.17 5.65
N ILE A 53 -2.75 7.44 5.79
CA ILE A 53 -2.43 6.70 7.02
C ILE A 53 -2.27 7.65 8.20
N ALA A 54 -1.57 8.79 8.02
CA ALA A 54 -1.41 9.79 9.08
C ALA A 54 -2.76 10.34 9.55
N ALA A 55 -3.67 10.65 8.62
CA ALA A 55 -5.02 11.10 8.94
C ALA A 55 -5.83 10.03 9.67
N LEU A 56 -5.73 8.76 9.26
CA LEU A 56 -6.38 7.64 9.94
C LEU A 56 -5.90 7.52 11.39
N VAL A 57 -4.57 7.50 11.60
CA VAL A 57 -3.96 7.41 12.94
C VAL A 57 -4.43 8.56 13.84
N ALA A 58 -4.51 9.77 13.30
CA ALA A 58 -5.03 10.92 14.05
C ALA A 58 -6.52 10.75 14.41
N ALA A 59 -7.33 10.12 13.55
CA ALA A 59 -8.76 9.95 13.75
C ALA A 59 -9.14 8.81 14.69
N VAL A 60 -8.45 7.66 14.63
CA VAL A 60 -8.75 6.49 15.47
C VAL A 60 -8.10 6.54 16.85
N GLY A 61 -7.30 7.57 17.10
CA GLY A 61 -6.37 7.61 18.22
C GLY A 61 -5.19 6.69 17.92
N ALA A 62 -3.99 7.28 17.84
CA ALA A 62 -2.77 6.49 17.92
C ALA A 62 -2.77 5.69 19.25
N PRO A 63 -1.96 4.63 19.39
CA PRO A 63 -1.58 4.19 20.73
C PRO A 63 -1.21 5.36 21.63
#